data_AF-A0A7V8YZ36-F1
#
_entry.id   AF-A0A7V8YZ36-F1
#
_cell.length_a   1.000
_cell.length_b   1.000
_cell.length_c   1.000
_cell.angle_alpha   90.00
_cell.angle_beta   90.00
_cell.angle_gamma   90.00
#
_symmetry.space_group_name_H-M   'P 1'
#
loop_
_entity.id
_entity.type
_entity.pdbx_description
1 polymer ?
#
loop_
_entity_poly.entity_id
_entity_poly.type
_entity_poly.pdbx_seq_one_letter_code
_entity_poly.pdbx_strand_id
1 'polypeptide(L)' 'MKSFWQKLRTTLEMIKFEHTLFALPFAFLGAVLAADGLPTGWQIIWITAAMIGARSAAMTFNRIVDCDIDAENPRTA' A
#
# COMPACT_ATOMS: atom_id res chain seq x y z
N MET A 1 -11.86 25.06 10.68
CA MET A 1 -12.27 23.91 9.84
C MET A 1 -11.12 23.57 8.90
N LYS A 2 -10.37 22.47 9.13
CA LYS A 2 -9.27 22.07 8.22
C LYS A 2 -9.88 21.66 6.86
N SER A 3 -9.35 22.24 5.78
CA SER A 3 -9.83 22.02 4.41
C SER A 3 -9.79 20.54 4.04
N PHE A 4 -10.74 20.07 3.22
CA PHE A 4 -10.75 18.72 2.65
C PHE A 4 -9.39 18.35 2.05
N TRP A 5 -8.71 19.33 1.43
CA TRP A 5 -7.38 19.20 0.88
C TRP A 5 -6.30 18.89 1.92
N GLN A 6 -6.42 19.42 3.14
CA GLN A 6 -5.50 19.09 4.23
C GLN A 6 -5.73 17.66 4.71
N LYS A 7 -6.99 17.22 4.84
CA LYS A 7 -7.30 15.84 5.22
C LYS A 7 -6.79 14.85 4.16
N LEU A 8 -7.01 15.15 2.87
CA LEU A 8 -6.51 14.33 1.77
C LEU A 8 -4.98 14.27 1.77
N ARG A 9 -4.31 15.41 1.99
CA ARG A 9 -2.85 15.47 2.09
C ARG A 9 -2.32 14.68 3.29
N THR A 10 -2.95 14.79 4.46
CA THR A 10 -2.58 14.00 5.64
C THR A 10 -2.84 12.51 5.44
N THR A 11 -3.93 12.12 4.77
CA THR A 11 -4.17 10.71 4.41
C THR A 11 -3.13 10.20 3.41
N LEU A 12 -2.73 11.01 2.43
CA LEU A 12 -1.68 10.68 1.46
C LEU A 12 -0.25 10.72 2.05
N GLU A 13 0.00 11.48 3.12
CA GLU A 13 1.24 11.44 3.89
C GLU A 13 1.27 10.24 4.84
N MET A 14 0.13 9.86 5.43
CA MET A 14 0.02 8.67 6.29
C MET A 14 0.08 7.36 5.49
N ILE A 15 -0.48 7.34 4.28
CA ILE A 15 -0.18 6.31 3.30
C ILE A 15 1.25 6.58 2.85
N LYS A 16 2.24 5.85 3.38
CA LYS A 16 3.63 5.91 2.90
C LYS A 16 3.68 5.60 1.40
N PHE A 17 3.43 6.60 0.56
CA PHE A 17 3.36 6.46 -0.88
C PHE A 17 4.71 5.95 -1.41
N GLU A 18 5.78 6.40 -0.77
CA GLU A 18 7.16 5.93 -0.93
C GLU A 18 7.26 4.40 -0.89
N HIS A 19 6.67 3.78 0.14
CA HIS A 19 6.74 2.35 0.34
C HIS A 19 6.03 1.59 -0.78
N THR A 20 4.86 2.05 -1.21
CA THR A 20 4.15 1.48 -2.37
C THR A 20 4.91 1.70 -3.67
N LEU A 21 5.54 2.86 -3.84
CA LEU A 21 6.43 3.17 -4.97
C LEU A 21 7.60 2.21 -5.06
N PHE A 22 8.19 1.81 -3.93
CA PHE A 22 9.27 0.81 -3.90
C PHE A 22 8.79 -0.60 -4.24
N ALA A 23 7.51 -0.93 -4.01
CA ALA A 23 6.97 -2.25 -4.31
C ALA A 23 6.48 -2.39 -5.76
N LEU A 24 6.08 -1.29 -6.39
CA LEU A 24 5.52 -1.28 -7.76
C LEU A 24 6.45 -1.91 -8.81
N PRO A 25 7.78 -1.67 -8.83
CA PRO A 25 8.69 -2.32 -9.76
C PRO A 25 8.63 -3.84 -9.70
N PHE A 26 8.54 -4.42 -8.49
CA PHE A 26 8.49 -5.88 -8.31
C PHE A 26 7.19 -6.48 -8.83
N ALA A 27 6.05 -5.81 -8.62
CA ALA A 27 4.79 -6.27 -9.15
C ALA A 27 4.72 -6.17 -10.67
N PHE A 28 5.28 -5.12 -11.27
CA PHE A 28 5.35 -5.01 -12.73
C PHE A 28 6.32 -6.00 -13.35
N LEU A 29 7.44 -6.32 -12.68
CA LEU A 29 8.32 -7.42 -13.11
C LEU A 29 7.57 -8.75 -13.14
N GLY A 30 6.80 -9.06 -12.10
CA GLY A 30 5.94 -10.25 -12.08
C GLY A 30 4.87 -10.23 -13.18
N ALA A 31 4.27 -9.07 -13.44
CA ALA A 31 3.26 -8.91 -14.49
C ALA A 31 3.84 -9.09 -15.89
N VAL A 32 5.05 -8.56 -16.16
CA VAL A 32 5.76 -8.74 -17.43
C VAL A 32 6.11 -10.21 -17.63
N LEU A 33 6.61 -10.87 -16.58
CA LEU A 33 6.92 -12.29 -16.62
C LEU A 33 5.68 -13.15 -16.87
N ALA A 34 4.54 -12.82 -16.24
CA ALA A 34 3.29 -13.55 -16.40
C ALA A 34 2.62 -13.32 -17.76
N ALA A 35 2.82 -12.14 -18.35
CA ALA A 35 2.24 -11.77 -19.65
C ALA A 35 3.10 -12.19 -20.85
N ASP A 36 4.30 -12.73 -20.64
CA ASP A 36 5.31 -13.00 -21.68
C ASP A 36 5.54 -11.79 -22.60
N GLY A 37 5.57 -10.59 -22.00
CA GLY A 37 5.53 -9.32 -22.73
C GLY A 37 5.12 -8.14 -21.85
N LEU A 38 4.87 -6.98 -22.46
CA LEU A 38 4.44 -5.81 -21.71
C LEU A 38 2.95 -5.90 -21.34
N PRO A 39 2.58 -5.74 -20.06
CA PRO A 39 1.18 -5.70 -19.66
C PRO A 39 0.49 -4.50 -20.31
N THR A 40 -0.77 -4.70 -20.71
CA THR A 40 -1.62 -3.65 -21.27
C THR A 40 -1.85 -2.53 -20.26
N GLY A 41 -2.16 -1.32 -20.74
CA GLY A 41 -2.47 -0.17 -19.86
C GLY A 41 -3.60 -0.45 -18.87
N TRP A 42 -4.56 -1.30 -19.26
CA TRP A 42 -5.65 -1.73 -18.38
C TRP A 42 -5.16 -2.66 -17.26
N GLN A 43 -4.29 -3.63 -17.58
CA GLN A 43 -3.68 -4.50 -16.57
C GLN A 43 -2.82 -3.68 -15.60
N ILE A 44 -2.07 -2.69 -16.08
CA ILE A 44 -1.27 -1.81 -15.24
C ILE A 44 -2.13 -1.09 -14.20
N ILE A 45 -3.30 -0.56 -14.60
CA ILE A 45 -4.23 0.11 -13.69
C ILE A 45 -4.71 -0.87 -12.60
N TRP A 46 -5.13 -2.07 -12.97
CA TRP A 46 -5.63 -3.06 -12.01
C TRP A 46 -4.55 -3.63 -11.11
N ILE A 47 -3.34 -3.87 -11.62
CA ILE A 47 -2.19 -4.31 -10.82
C ILE A 47 -1.86 -3.24 -9.77
N THR A 48 -1.84 -1.97 -10.18
CA THR A 48 -1.58 -0.85 -9.27
C THR A 48 -2.66 -0.74 -8.20
N ALA A 49 -3.94 -0.81 -8.59
CA ALA A 49 -5.06 -0.78 -7.66
C ALA A 49 -5.02 -1.96 -6.67
N ALA A 50 -4.75 -3.17 -7.16
CA ALA A 50 -4.63 -4.37 -6.34
C ALA A 50 -3.48 -4.29 -5.34
N MET A 51 -2.32 -3.77 -5.76
CA MET A 51 -1.16 -3.57 -4.88
C MET A 51 -1.45 -2.57 -3.75
N ILE A 52 -2.04 -1.42 -4.08
CA ILE A 52 -2.39 -0.40 -3.08
C ILE A 52 -3.38 -0.98 -2.08
N GLY A 53 -4.41 -1.67 -2.57
CA GLY A 53 -5.43 -2.32 -1.74
C GLY A 53 -4.84 -3.41 -0.84
N ALA A 54 -4.11 -4.37 -1.41
CA ALA A 54 -3.51 -5.48 -0.67
C ALA A 54 -2.55 -5.00 0.41
N ARG A 55 -1.71 -4.01 0.11
CA ARG A 55 -0.77 -3.46 1.10
C ARG A 55 -1.50 -2.74 2.24
N SER A 56 -2.50 -1.94 1.92
CA SER A 56 -3.29 -1.21 2.91
C SER A 56 -4.05 -2.17 3.81
N ALA A 57 -4.69 -3.17 3.20
CA ALA A 57 -5.40 -4.23 3.91
C ALA A 57 -4.47 -5.04 4.82
N ALA A 58 -3.29 -5.46 4.33
CA ALA A 58 -2.32 -6.19 5.13
C ALA A 58 -1.81 -5.37 6.33
N MET A 59 -1.53 -4.07 6.12
CA MET A 59 -1.07 -3.19 7.21
C MET A 59 -2.16 -2.97 8.26
N THR A 60 -3.41 -2.75 7.84
CA THR A 60 -4.55 -2.63 8.76
C THR A 60 -4.81 -3.94 9.48
N PHE A 61 -4.71 -5.07 8.79
CA PHE A 61 -4.90 -6.39 9.39
C PHE A 61 -3.86 -6.66 10.48
N ASN A 62 -2.57 -6.45 10.18
CA ASN A 62 -1.50 -6.60 11.16
C ASN A 62 -1.77 -5.71 12.39
N ARG A 63 -2.18 -4.46 12.18
CA ARG A 63 -2.51 -3.52 13.28
C ARG A 63 -3.68 -4.00 14.17
N ILE A 64 -4.67 -4.69 13.60
CA ILE A 64 -5.83 -5.20 14.35
C ILE A 64 -5.43 -6.45 15.14
N VAL A 65 -4.72 -7.38 14.50
CA VAL A 65 -4.33 -8.65 15.13
C VAL A 65 -3.26 -8.44 16.19
N ASP A 66 -2.30 -7.55 15.92
CA ASP A 66 -1.17 -7.33 16.80
C ASP A 66 -1.46 -6.25 17.86
N CYS A 67 -2.69 -5.74 18.02
CA CYS A 67 -2.93 -4.61 18.93
C CYS A 67 -2.62 -4.92 20.40
N ASP A 68 -2.94 -6.13 20.85
CA ASP A 68 -2.68 -6.57 22.22
C ASP A 68 -1.18 -6.82 22.44
N ILE A 69 -0.48 -7.31 21.40
CA ILE A 69 0.95 -7.61 21.42
C ILE A 69 1.78 -6.31 21.35
N ASP A 70 1.37 -5.37 20.49
CA ASP A 70 2.01 -4.07 20.33
C ASP A 70 1.89 -3.21 21.60
N ALA A 71 0.82 -3.39 22.39
CA ALA A 71 0.59 -2.69 23.66
C ALA A 71 1.53 -3.16 24.79
N GLU A 72 2.00 -4.41 24.75
CA GLU A 72 2.94 -4.95 25.72
C GLU A 72 4.42 -4.68 25.36
N ASN A 73 4.69 -4.24 24.13
CA ASN A 73 6.05 -4.03 23.64
C ASN A 73 6.53 -2.57 23.86
N PRO A 74 7.55 -2.33 24.71
CA PRO A 74 8.06 -0.99 25.03
C PRO A 74 8.75 -0.26 23.86
N ARG A 75 8.89 -0.89 22.68
CA ARG A 75 9.38 -0.24 21.44
C ARG A 75 8.25 0.34 20.56
N THR A 76 7.00 -0.05 20.79
CA THR A 76 5.82 0.36 19.99
C THR A 76 4.78 1.14 20.81
N ALA A 77 5.00 1.29 22.13
CA ALA A 77 4.21 2.11 23.05
C ALA A 77 4.24 3.61 22.71
#